data_AF-A0A3M1B9N7-F1
#
_entry.id   AF-A0A3M1B9N7-F1
#
_cell.length_a   1.000
_cell.length_b   1.000
_cell.length_c   1.000
_cell.angle_alpha   90.00
_cell.angle_beta   90.00
_cell.angle_gamma   90.00
#
_symmetry.space_group_name_H-M   'P 1'
#
loop_
_entity.id
_entity.type
_entity.pdbx_description
1 polymer ?
#
loop_
_entity_poly.entity_id
_entity_poly.type
_entity_poly.pdbx_seq_one_letter_code
_entity_poly.pdbx_strand_id
1 'polypeptide(L)'
;MTTKRDHTLDLLLDLDGLVYAPSPGYWIKYEAKTVPETDATPHGIKYSLTLHDPDGERIFGIDNAHRPEKGRGPAAKRKRPKAADHMHRGSKVLAYEFKDAETLLADFDKGVLAALKRKGVKI
;
A
#
# COMPACT_ATOMS: atom_id res chain seq x y z
N MET A 1 -26.34 0.73 -18.83
CA MET A 1 -25.34 -0.34 -18.64
C MET A 1 -25.06 -0.42 -17.16
N THR A 2 -25.49 -1.47 -16.47
CA THR A 2 -25.20 -1.68 -15.05
C THR A 2 -23.75 -2.13 -14.95
N THR A 3 -22.87 -1.23 -14.55
CA THR A 3 -21.48 -1.57 -14.22
C THR A 3 -21.49 -2.64 -13.13
N LYS A 4 -20.78 -3.74 -13.36
CA LYS A 4 -20.59 -4.78 -12.34
C LYS A 4 -19.94 -4.11 -11.14
N ARG A 5 -20.61 -4.14 -9.99
CA ARG A 5 -20.09 -3.57 -8.74
C ARG A 5 -18.79 -4.29 -8.40
N ASP A 6 -17.73 -3.53 -8.16
CA ASP A 6 -16.44 -4.07 -7.73
C ASP A 6 -16.48 -4.25 -6.21
N HIS A 7 -16.88 -5.44 -5.79
CA HIS A 7 -16.96 -5.81 -4.38
C HIS A 7 -15.61 -5.74 -3.64
N THR A 8 -14.49 -5.83 -4.37
CA THR A 8 -13.15 -5.75 -3.77
C THR A 8 -12.75 -4.31 -3.50
N LEU A 9 -13.19 -3.38 -4.36
CA LEU A 9 -13.08 -1.96 -4.10
C LEU A 9 -13.96 -1.53 -2.91
N ASP A 10 -15.21 -2.00 -2.86
CA ASP A 10 -16.08 -1.74 -1.70
C ASP A 10 -15.40 -2.21 -0.41
N LEU A 11 -14.87 -3.44 -0.39
CA LEU A 11 -14.13 -3.97 0.76
C LEU A 11 -12.95 -3.07 1.15
N LEU A 12 -12.13 -2.65 0.18
CA LEU A 12 -11.00 -1.78 0.46
C LEU A 12 -11.45 -0.46 1.14
N LEU A 13 -12.55 0.12 0.69
CA LEU A 13 -13.11 1.35 1.25
C LEU A 13 -13.74 1.12 2.63
N ASP A 14 -14.41 -0.01 2.84
CA ASP A 14 -14.99 -0.41 4.13
C ASP A 14 -13.92 -0.66 5.20
N LEU A 15 -12.69 -0.98 4.78
CA LEU A 15 -11.53 -1.12 5.68
C LEU A 15 -10.96 0.22 6.15
N ASP A 16 -11.41 1.37 5.63
CA ASP A 16 -10.88 2.69 6.03
C ASP A 16 -10.98 2.90 7.54
N GLY A 17 -9.85 3.21 8.17
CA GLY A 17 -9.74 3.39 9.62
C GLY A 17 -9.61 2.10 10.42
N LEU A 18 -9.69 0.91 9.80
CA LEU A 18 -9.44 -0.35 10.49
C LEU A 18 -7.99 -0.43 10.96
N VAL A 19 -7.83 -0.73 12.25
CA VAL A 19 -6.55 -1.07 12.88
C VAL A 19 -6.69 -2.44 13.54
N TYR A 20 -5.79 -3.38 13.24
CA TYR A 20 -5.79 -4.67 13.90
C TYR A 20 -4.38 -5.21 14.14
N ALA A 21 -4.24 -6.07 15.14
CA ALA A 21 -2.96 -6.63 15.56
C ALA A 21 -2.78 -8.08 15.04
N PRO A 22 -1.93 -8.32 14.02
CA PRO A 22 -1.66 -9.68 13.53
C PRO A 22 -0.77 -10.50 14.48
N SER A 23 -0.06 -9.85 15.39
CA SER A 23 0.87 -10.47 16.35
C SER A 23 1.13 -9.51 17.52
N PRO A 24 1.56 -9.98 18.72
CA PRO A 24 1.81 -9.10 19.86
C PRO A 24 2.75 -7.93 19.53
N GLY A 25 2.26 -6.71 19.73
CA GLY A 25 2.97 -5.46 19.46
C GLY A 25 3.05 -5.04 18.00
N TYR A 26 2.63 -5.88 17.05
CA TYR A 26 2.52 -5.49 15.64
C TYR A 26 1.10 -5.05 15.34
N TRP A 27 0.94 -4.05 14.48
CA TRP A 27 -0.38 -3.61 14.05
C TRP A 27 -0.40 -3.19 12.60
N ILE A 28 -1.53 -3.45 11.96
CA ILE A 28 -1.85 -3.03 10.61
C ILE A 28 -2.84 -1.87 10.69
N LYS A 29 -2.71 -0.92 9.78
CA LYS A 29 -3.70 0.13 9.55
C LYS A 29 -4.02 0.28 8.08
N TYR A 30 -5.31 0.38 7.80
CA TYR A 30 -5.87 0.68 6.49
C TYR A 30 -6.41 2.11 6.50
N GLU A 31 -6.03 2.88 5.49
CA GLU A 31 -6.67 4.14 5.14
C GLU A 31 -6.96 4.09 3.65
N ALA A 32 -8.21 4.25 3.25
CA ALA A 32 -8.64 4.15 1.86
C ALA A 32 -9.88 5.00 1.60
N LYS A 33 -9.84 5.83 0.56
CA LYS A 33 -10.99 6.67 0.19
C LYS A 33 -11.03 6.97 -1.30
N THR A 34 -12.23 7.20 -1.80
CA THR A 34 -12.42 7.72 -3.17
C THR A 34 -11.96 9.17 -3.24
N VAL A 35 -11.31 9.52 -4.35
CA VAL A 35 -10.84 10.88 -4.64
C VAL A 35 -11.03 11.16 -6.13
N PRO A 36 -11.12 12.44 -6.55
CA PRO A 36 -11.09 12.77 -7.97
C PRO A 36 -9.83 12.21 -8.64
N GLU A 37 -9.99 11.65 -9.84
CA GLU A 37 -8.87 11.14 -10.62
C GLU A 37 -7.89 12.28 -10.96
N THR A 38 -6.60 11.98 -10.81
CA THR A 38 -5.51 12.88 -11.19
C THR A 38 -4.38 12.07 -11.81
N ASP A 39 -3.41 12.75 -12.44
CA ASP A 39 -2.18 12.11 -12.90
C ASP A 39 -1.45 11.32 -11.79
N ALA A 40 -1.59 11.72 -10.52
CA ALA A 40 -0.97 11.05 -9.37
C ALA A 40 -1.81 9.89 -8.82
N THR A 41 -3.12 9.93 -9.00
CA THR A 41 -4.08 8.93 -8.53
C THR A 41 -5.07 8.64 -9.65
N PRO A 42 -4.62 7.98 -10.74
CA PRO A 42 -5.44 7.77 -11.93
C PRO A 42 -6.60 6.79 -11.69
N HIS A 43 -6.52 6.01 -10.61
CA HIS A 43 -7.53 5.01 -10.24
C HIS A 43 -8.66 5.58 -9.36
N GLY A 44 -8.64 6.88 -9.05
CA GLY A 44 -9.69 7.53 -8.25
C GLY A 44 -9.75 7.10 -6.77
N ILE A 45 -8.69 6.46 -6.26
CA ILE A 45 -8.63 5.92 -4.89
C ILE A 45 -7.32 6.33 -4.24
N LYS A 46 -7.39 7.01 -3.11
CA LYS A 46 -6.22 7.28 -2.25
C LYS A 46 -6.17 6.21 -1.17
N TYR A 47 -5.02 5.56 -1.01
CA TYR A 47 -4.84 4.51 -0.02
C TYR A 47 -3.47 4.55 0.68
N SER A 48 -3.44 4.02 1.90
CA SER A 48 -2.26 3.77 2.72
C SER A 48 -2.51 2.54 3.59
N LEU A 49 -1.90 1.41 3.22
CA LEU A 49 -1.94 0.16 3.96
C LEU A 49 -0.58 -0.04 4.60
N THR A 50 -0.52 -0.18 5.92
CA THR A 50 0.74 -0.13 6.67
C THR A 50 0.81 -1.19 7.76
N LEU A 51 1.99 -1.76 7.95
CA LEU A 51 2.35 -2.63 9.07
C LEU A 51 3.42 -1.93 9.91
N HIS A 52 3.16 -1.90 11.21
CA HIS A 52 4.02 -1.32 12.21
C HIS A 52 4.51 -2.37 13.21
N ASP A 53 5.70 -2.15 13.74
CA ASP A 53 6.30 -2.96 14.80
C ASP A 53 6.01 -2.40 16.21
N PRO A 54 6.46 -3.09 17.28
CA PRO A 54 6.18 -2.66 18.66
C PRO A 54 6.71 -1.28 19.04
N ASP A 55 7.72 -0.79 18.32
CA ASP A 55 8.28 0.55 18.52
C ASP A 55 7.49 1.63 17.75
N GLY A 56 6.45 1.22 17.01
CA GLY A 56 5.63 2.08 16.16
C GLY A 56 6.22 2.35 14.78
N GLU A 57 7.37 1.76 14.44
CA GLU A 57 8.01 1.98 13.15
C GLU A 57 7.26 1.24 12.04
N ARG A 58 7.07 1.92 10.90
CA ARG A 58 6.51 1.29 9.70
C ARG A 58 7.54 0.36 9.07
N ILE A 59 7.29 -0.95 9.14
CA ILE A 59 8.19 -1.98 8.62
C ILE A 59 7.78 -2.47 7.22
N PHE A 60 6.53 -2.26 6.84
CA PHE A 60 6.01 -2.51 5.50
C PHE A 60 4.81 -1.61 5.19
N GLY A 61 4.59 -1.27 3.93
CA GLY A 61 3.36 -0.62 3.50
C GLY A 61 3.23 -0.49 1.99
N ILE A 62 2.01 -0.26 1.52
CA ILE A 62 1.70 0.11 0.14
C ILE A 62 0.81 1.35 0.20
N ASP A 63 1.24 2.44 -0.39
CA ASP A 63 0.51 3.70 -0.36
C ASP A 63 0.68 4.50 -1.65
N ASN A 64 -0.24 5.43 -1.89
CA ASN A 64 -0.16 6.36 -3.02
C ASN A 64 -0.29 7.82 -2.55
N ALA A 65 0.05 8.09 -1.28
CA ALA A 65 -0.18 9.38 -0.65
C ALA A 65 0.77 10.47 -1.11
N HIS A 66 1.96 10.09 -1.57
CA HIS A 66 2.96 10.98 -2.14
C HIS A 66 3.72 10.29 -3.27
N ARG A 67 4.31 11.05 -4.19
CA ARG A 67 5.20 10.47 -5.21
C ARG A 67 6.50 10.01 -4.54
N PRO A 68 7.02 8.81 -4.81
CA PRO A 68 8.33 8.40 -4.31
C PRO A 68 9.41 9.34 -4.86
N GLU A 69 10.40 9.74 -4.05
CA GLU A 69 11.44 10.69 -4.48
C GLU A 69 12.17 10.23 -5.76
N LYS A 70 12.73 11.18 -6.51
CA LYS A 70 13.58 10.82 -7.65
C LYS A 70 14.85 10.15 -7.12
N GLY A 71 15.05 8.88 -7.46
CA GLY A 71 16.34 8.22 -7.26
C GLY A 71 17.47 8.97 -7.98
N ARG A 72 18.71 8.80 -7.53
CA ARG A 72 19.92 9.32 -8.19
C ARG A 72 20.53 8.23 -9.09
N GLY A 73 20.96 8.57 -10.30
CA GLY A 73 21.69 7.66 -11.21
C GLY A 73 21.00 7.40 -12.57
N PRO A 74 21.55 6.51 -13.41
CA PRO A 74 21.09 6.28 -14.79
C PRO A 74 19.62 5.84 -14.90
N ALA A 75 19.11 5.12 -13.90
CA ALA A 75 17.71 4.70 -13.81
C ALA A 75 16.74 5.90 -13.62
N ALA A 76 17.22 7.04 -13.11
CA ALA A 76 16.44 8.27 -12.97
C ALA A 76 16.12 8.94 -14.31
N LYS A 77 16.76 8.50 -15.41
CA LYS A 77 16.47 8.96 -16.78
C LYS A 77 15.23 8.28 -17.38
N ARG A 78 14.72 7.22 -16.76
CA ARG A 78 13.45 6.59 -17.18
C ARG A 78 12.29 7.50 -16.84
N LYS A 79 11.28 7.60 -17.72
CA LYS A 79 10.04 8.32 -17.42
C LYS A 79 9.47 7.77 -16.11
N ARG A 80 9.32 8.63 -15.11
CA ARG A 80 8.69 8.25 -13.84
C ARG A 80 7.25 7.84 -14.12
N PRO A 81 6.73 6.78 -13.47
CA PRO A 81 5.29 6.56 -13.41
C PRO A 81 4.62 7.86 -12.98
N LYS A 82 3.55 8.23 -13.68
CA LYS A 82 2.76 9.41 -13.29
C LYS A 82 2.04 9.13 -11.97
N ALA A 83 1.54 7.90 -11.82
CA ALA A 83 0.91 7.41 -10.62
C ALA A 83 1.89 7.42 -9.43
N ALA A 84 1.36 7.74 -8.25
CA ALA A 84 2.13 7.88 -7.03
C ALA A 84 2.30 6.57 -6.27
N ASP A 85 1.71 5.48 -6.75
CA ASP A 85 1.68 4.17 -6.10
C ASP A 85 3.10 3.65 -5.82
N HIS A 86 3.34 3.30 -4.56
CA HIS A 86 4.63 2.78 -4.12
C HIS A 86 4.50 1.86 -2.91
N MET A 87 5.56 1.07 -2.70
CA MET A 87 5.68 0.10 -1.63
C MET A 87 6.88 0.43 -0.76
N HIS A 88 6.67 0.46 0.55
CA HIS A 88 7.71 0.60 1.58
C HIS A 88 8.12 -0.78 2.09
N ARG A 89 9.43 -1.07 2.07
CA ARG A 89 10.03 -2.27 2.66
C ARG A 89 11.19 -1.84 3.55
N GLY A 90 10.91 -1.65 4.84
CA GLY A 90 11.83 -0.93 5.74
C GLY A 90 12.15 0.45 5.18
N SER A 91 13.42 0.79 5.02
CA SER A 91 13.88 2.07 4.47
C SER A 91 13.78 2.19 2.93
N LYS A 92 13.41 1.12 2.22
CA LYS A 92 13.35 1.12 0.76
C LYS A 92 11.96 1.50 0.26
N VAL A 93 11.91 2.42 -0.71
CA VAL A 93 10.70 2.79 -1.45
C VAL A 93 10.80 2.25 -2.88
N LEU A 94 9.82 1.47 -3.30
CA LEU A 94 9.76 0.83 -4.63
C LEU A 94 8.49 1.31 -5.35
N ALA A 95 8.56 1.53 -6.66
CA ALA A 95 7.36 1.77 -7.44
C ALA A 95 6.40 0.57 -7.33
N TYR A 96 5.11 0.85 -7.20
CA TYR A 96 4.05 -0.15 -7.21
C TYR A 96 3.15 0.09 -8.42
N GLU A 97 2.71 -0.97 -9.08
CA GLU A 97 1.77 -0.90 -10.19
C GLU A 97 0.40 -1.34 -9.67
N PHE A 98 -0.48 -0.37 -9.45
CA PHE A 98 -1.85 -0.68 -9.04
C PHE A 98 -2.59 -1.36 -10.19
N LYS A 99 -3.10 -2.56 -9.94
CA LYS A 99 -3.90 -3.33 -10.90
C LYS A 99 -5.39 -3.25 -10.57
N ASP A 100 -5.74 -3.63 -9.35
CA ASP A 100 -7.09 -3.63 -8.79
C ASP A 100 -7.01 -3.75 -7.26
N ALA A 101 -8.13 -3.54 -6.57
CA ALA A 101 -8.20 -3.58 -5.11
C ALA A 101 -7.90 -4.98 -4.53
N GLU A 102 -8.32 -6.04 -5.23
CA GLU A 102 -8.01 -7.43 -4.87
C GLU A 102 -6.49 -7.68 -4.83
N THR A 103 -5.80 -7.29 -5.89
CA THR A 103 -4.33 -7.43 -6.01
C THR A 103 -3.62 -6.60 -4.94
N LEU A 104 -4.08 -5.36 -4.67
CA LEU A 104 -3.54 -4.52 -3.61
C LEU A 104 -3.61 -5.19 -2.24
N LEU A 105 -4.79 -5.72 -1.87
CA LEU A 105 -4.99 -6.41 -0.58
C LEU A 105 -4.13 -7.67 -0.50
N ALA A 106 -4.12 -8.49 -1.56
CA ALA A 106 -3.33 -9.73 -1.61
C ALA A 106 -1.81 -9.47 -1.55
N ASP A 107 -1.32 -8.44 -2.24
CA ASP A 107 0.08 -8.05 -2.20
C ASP A 107 0.47 -7.47 -0.84
N PHE A 108 -0.43 -6.72 -0.21
CA PHE A 108 -0.24 -6.20 1.13
C PHE A 108 -0.10 -7.35 2.14
N ASP A 109 -1.01 -8.32 2.13
CA ASP A 109 -0.98 -9.48 3.03
C ASP A 109 0.30 -10.31 2.86
N LYS A 110 0.71 -10.57 1.61
CA LYS A 110 1.99 -11.25 1.33
C LYS A 110 3.17 -10.47 1.89
N GLY A 111 3.14 -9.14 1.76
CA GLY A 111 4.17 -8.25 2.26
C GLY A 111 4.24 -8.22 3.79
N VAL A 112 3.08 -8.22 4.47
CA VAL A 112 2.94 -8.35 5.92
C VAL A 112 3.58 -9.65 6.40
N LEU A 113 3.17 -10.79 5.85
CA LEU A 113 3.71 -12.10 6.26
C LEU A 113 5.22 -12.17 6.05
N ALA A 114 5.72 -11.65 4.92
CA ALA A 114 7.14 -11.59 4.65
C ALA A 114 7.89 -10.66 5.61
N ALA A 115 7.29 -9.54 6.03
CA ALA A 115 7.88 -8.60 6.99
C ALA A 115 7.93 -9.18 8.41
N LEU A 116 6.84 -9.79 8.87
CA LEU A 116 6.77 -10.47 10.16
C LEU A 116 7.79 -11.62 10.24
N LYS A 117 7.89 -12.44 9.18
CA LYS A 117 8.91 -13.50 9.08
C LYS A 117 10.33 -12.94 9.18
N ARG A 118 10.63 -11.80 8.54
CA ARG A 118 11.96 -11.14 8.65
C ARG A 118 12.26 -10.63 10.04
N LYS A 119 11.24 -10.25 10.82
CA LYS A 119 11.35 -9.86 12.23
C LYS A 119 11.38 -11.06 13.19
N GLY A 120 11.31 -12.30 12.68
CA GLY A 120 11.34 -13.52 13.51
C GLY A 120 10.02 -13.85 14.20
N VAL A 121 8.93 -13.19 13.81
CA VAL A 121 7.58 -13.47 14.32
C VAL A 121 7.11 -14.82 13.77
N LYS A 122 6.63 -15.70 14.64
CA LYS A 122 5.97 -16.95 14.24
C LYS A 122 4.55 -16.62 13.81
N ILE A 123 4.23 -16.97 12.56
CA ILE A 123 2.95 -16.78 11.87
C ILE A 123 2.39 -18.15 11.47
#